data_AF-A0A7W3P4Q9-F1
#
_entry.id   AF-A0A7W3P4Q9-F1
#
_cell.length_a   1.000
_cell.length_b   1.000
_cell.length_c   1.000
_cell.angle_alpha   90.00
_cell.angle_beta   90.00
_cell.angle_gamma   90.00
#
_symmetry.space_group_name_H-M   'P 1'
#
loop_
_entity.id
_entity.type
_entity.pdbx_description
1 polymer ?
#
loop_
_entity_poly.entity_id
_entity_poly.type
_entity_poly.pdbx_seq_one_letter_code
_entity_poly.pdbx_strand_id
1 'polypeptide(L)'
;MTTEVEERGRARIPDDARALDHWVFGPLTVTAHDTLEPVYEESYWRLYEGAFGPLRTEAAARQVLDRDEFSEEMTDPRVTKYLVWDDDGAAGMTTLTQDLSTVPWISPHFYAARYPDHAARDAIFYLGFILVRPGLRSSRVFHRLMDVVTDRISAADGVVGYDICAFNITTLNFADRIETVVGRRHPAAFAEVDSQHYFTTDFLVAGPPAD
;
A
#
# COMPACT_ATOMS: atom_id res chain seq x y z
N MET A 1 -48.97 3.01 -1.82
CA MET A 1 -48.04 2.04 -2.41
C MET A 1 -46.71 2.30 -1.75
N THR A 2 -46.46 1.56 -0.69
CA THR A 2 -45.37 1.74 0.27
C THR A 2 -44.21 0.90 -0.25
N THR A 3 -43.12 1.53 -0.67
CA THR A 3 -41.95 0.80 -1.18
C THR A 3 -41.19 0.25 0.02
N GLU A 4 -41.14 -1.07 0.12
CA GLU A 4 -40.40 -1.82 1.12
C GLU A 4 -38.92 -1.43 1.11
N VAL A 5 -38.41 -1.09 2.29
CA VAL A 5 -36.98 -1.01 2.56
C VAL A 5 -36.50 -2.46 2.73
N GLU A 6 -35.86 -3.01 1.69
CA GLU A 6 -35.09 -4.26 1.82
C GLU A 6 -33.90 -4.00 2.77
N GLU A 7 -33.94 -4.59 3.96
CA GLU A 7 -32.77 -4.71 4.83
C GLU A 7 -31.69 -5.56 4.13
N ARG A 8 -30.81 -4.89 3.38
CA ARG A 8 -29.52 -5.46 2.99
C ARG A 8 -28.63 -5.46 4.23
N GLY A 9 -28.17 -6.66 4.61
CA GLY A 9 -27.32 -6.88 5.77
C GLY A 9 -26.24 -5.82 5.89
N ARG A 10 -26.18 -5.17 7.06
CA ARG A 10 -25.06 -4.30 7.41
C ARG A 10 -23.80 -5.16 7.32
N ALA A 11 -22.85 -4.78 6.47
CA ALA A 11 -21.47 -5.20 6.65
C ALA A 11 -21.18 -5.00 8.14
N ARG A 12 -20.84 -6.08 8.85
CA ARG A 12 -20.60 -6.03 10.28
C ARG A 12 -19.32 -5.25 10.44
N ILE A 13 -19.43 -3.93 10.60
CA ILE A 13 -18.35 -3.11 11.13
C ILE A 13 -17.92 -3.85 12.40
N PRO A 14 -16.68 -4.35 12.52
CA PRO A 14 -16.19 -4.66 13.85
C PRO A 14 -16.36 -3.37 14.65
N ASP A 15 -17.09 -3.38 15.76
CA ASP A 15 -17.19 -2.23 16.66
C ASP A 15 -15.79 -1.93 17.19
N ASP A 16 -14.98 -1.27 16.37
CA ASP A 16 -13.58 -1.03 16.61
C ASP A 16 -13.47 0.35 17.24
N ALA A 17 -13.46 0.36 18.56
CA ALA A 17 -13.36 1.57 19.36
C ALA A 17 -12.01 2.31 19.17
N ARG A 18 -11.07 1.76 18.38
CA ARG A 18 -9.74 2.33 18.14
C ARG A 18 -9.52 2.86 16.72
N ALA A 19 -10.48 2.71 15.83
CA ALA A 19 -10.38 3.32 14.50
C ALA A 19 -10.28 4.86 14.62
N LEU A 20 -9.29 5.44 13.96
CA LEU A 20 -9.12 6.89 13.82
C LEU A 20 -10.22 7.50 12.96
N ASP A 21 -10.66 6.76 11.94
CA ASP A 21 -11.71 7.18 11.00
C ASP A 21 -12.31 5.95 10.28
N HIS A 22 -13.50 6.11 9.67
CA HIS A 22 -14.15 5.05 8.91
C HIS A 22 -15.02 5.57 7.75
N TRP A 23 -15.11 4.77 6.68
CA TRP A 23 -15.89 5.06 5.47
C TRP A 23 -16.68 3.82 5.04
N VAL A 24 -17.94 3.99 4.67
CA VAL A 24 -18.82 2.90 4.22
C VAL A 24 -19.16 3.08 2.73
N PHE A 25 -18.85 2.07 1.93
CA PHE A 25 -19.05 2.03 0.48
C PHE A 25 -19.87 0.80 0.07
N GLY A 26 -21.16 0.80 0.40
CA GLY A 26 -22.02 -0.37 0.18
C GLY A 26 -21.56 -1.55 1.05
N PRO A 27 -21.16 -2.70 0.49
CA PRO A 27 -20.68 -3.84 1.27
C PRO A 27 -19.24 -3.67 1.79
N LEU A 28 -18.53 -2.63 1.36
CA LEU A 28 -17.15 -2.39 1.78
C LEU A 28 -17.12 -1.37 2.91
N THR A 29 -16.32 -1.63 3.94
CA THR A 29 -15.99 -0.66 4.98
C THR A 29 -14.48 -0.44 4.98
N VAL A 30 -14.04 0.82 4.99
CA VAL A 30 -12.64 1.19 5.18
C VAL A 30 -12.49 1.80 6.56
N THR A 31 -11.47 1.42 7.31
CA THR A 31 -11.14 1.97 8.64
C THR A 31 -9.68 2.37 8.70
N ALA A 32 -9.35 3.51 9.30
CA ALA A 32 -7.98 3.95 9.54
C ALA A 32 -7.55 3.65 10.98
N HIS A 33 -6.32 3.16 11.18
CA HIS A 33 -5.76 2.77 12.47
C HIS A 33 -4.30 3.22 12.59
N ASP A 34 -3.87 3.63 13.78
CA ASP A 34 -2.44 3.79 14.08
C ASP A 34 -1.81 2.47 14.56
N THR A 35 -2.60 1.53 15.09
CA THR A 35 -2.15 0.22 15.55
C THR A 35 -3.14 -0.84 15.10
N LEU A 36 -2.67 -1.89 14.44
CA LEU A 36 -3.53 -3.03 14.10
C LEU A 36 -3.82 -3.84 15.37
N GLU A 37 -5.10 -4.09 15.66
CA GLU A 37 -5.43 -4.95 16.79
C GLU A 37 -4.98 -6.41 16.54
N PRO A 38 -4.45 -7.10 17.57
CA PRO A 38 -3.96 -8.48 17.42
C PRO A 38 -5.00 -9.48 16.88
N VAL A 39 -6.30 -9.20 17.10
CA VAL A 39 -7.39 -10.03 16.60
C VAL A 39 -7.47 -10.06 15.07
N TYR A 40 -6.96 -9.02 14.39
CA TYR A 40 -6.97 -8.90 12.93
C TYR A 40 -5.65 -9.33 12.28
N GLU A 41 -4.57 -9.39 13.05
CA GLU A 41 -3.20 -9.57 12.55
C GLU A 41 -3.05 -10.80 11.66
N GLU A 42 -3.57 -11.95 12.10
CA GLU A 42 -3.47 -13.19 11.33
C GLU A 42 -4.23 -13.13 9.99
N SER A 43 -5.38 -12.44 9.96
CA SER A 43 -6.15 -12.29 8.73
C SER A 43 -5.45 -11.40 7.70
N TYR A 44 -4.84 -10.31 8.16
CA TYR A 44 -4.07 -9.41 7.30
C TYR A 44 -2.71 -9.97 6.92
N TRP A 45 -2.08 -10.77 7.77
CA TRP A 45 -0.86 -11.50 7.41
C TRP A 45 -1.11 -12.45 6.24
N ARG A 46 -2.17 -13.27 6.29
CA ARG A 46 -2.53 -14.17 5.18
C ARG A 46 -2.84 -13.42 3.91
N LEU A 47 -3.52 -12.29 4.03
CA LEU A 47 -3.82 -11.42 2.91
C LEU A 47 -2.53 -10.83 2.31
N TYR A 48 -1.60 -10.40 3.15
CA TYR A 48 -0.28 -9.89 2.77
C TYR A 48 0.53 -10.94 2.03
N GLU A 49 0.71 -12.12 2.62
CA GLU A 49 1.41 -13.24 2.00
C GLU A 49 0.79 -13.67 0.67
N GLY A 50 -0.55 -13.73 0.61
CA GLY A 50 -1.25 -14.08 -0.63
C GLY A 50 -1.04 -13.07 -1.76
N ALA A 51 -0.88 -11.78 -1.44
CA ALA A 51 -0.70 -10.72 -2.42
C ALA A 51 0.78 -10.51 -2.81
N PHE A 52 1.67 -10.44 -1.82
CA PHE A 52 3.08 -10.10 -2.00
C PHE A 52 3.98 -11.31 -2.13
N GLY A 53 3.58 -12.49 -1.62
CA GLY A 53 4.44 -13.66 -1.55
C GLY A 53 5.15 -14.07 -2.84
N PRO A 54 4.50 -14.01 -4.03
CA PRO A 54 5.15 -14.27 -5.31
C PRO A 54 6.35 -13.34 -5.60
N LEU A 55 6.36 -12.10 -5.09
CA LEU A 55 7.43 -11.14 -5.38
C LEU A 55 8.80 -11.51 -4.81
N ARG A 56 8.88 -12.51 -3.92
CA ARG A 56 10.16 -13.02 -3.39
C ARG A 56 11.11 -13.51 -4.47
N THR A 57 10.57 -13.96 -5.61
CA THR A 57 11.36 -14.48 -6.74
C THR A 57 11.24 -13.62 -8.00
N GLU A 58 10.27 -12.71 -8.06
CA GLU A 58 10.02 -11.85 -9.24
C GLU A 58 10.75 -10.50 -9.18
N ALA A 59 11.25 -10.09 -8.01
CA ALA A 59 11.96 -8.84 -7.83
C ALA A 59 13.32 -9.06 -7.15
N ALA A 60 14.34 -8.34 -7.62
CA ALA A 60 15.65 -8.35 -6.98
C ALA A 60 15.65 -7.58 -5.65
N ALA A 61 14.88 -6.49 -5.55
CA ALA A 61 14.61 -5.82 -4.29
C ALA A 61 13.80 -6.75 -3.37
N ARG A 62 14.10 -6.76 -2.07
CA ARG A 62 13.29 -7.49 -1.09
C ARG A 62 11.97 -6.75 -0.87
N GLN A 63 10.92 -7.20 -1.55
CA GLN A 63 9.60 -6.56 -1.56
C GLN A 63 8.62 -7.17 -0.54
N VAL A 64 9.02 -8.25 0.15
CA VAL A 64 8.14 -8.98 1.06
C VAL A 64 8.77 -9.01 2.44
N LEU A 65 8.03 -8.46 3.41
CA LEU A 65 8.35 -8.52 4.83
C LEU A 65 8.27 -9.97 5.31
N ASP A 66 9.08 -10.28 6.32
CA ASP A 66 8.80 -11.47 7.13
C ASP A 66 7.67 -11.19 8.14
N ARG A 67 7.32 -12.20 8.94
CA ARG A 67 6.21 -12.10 9.88
C ARG A 67 6.47 -11.08 10.99
N ASP A 68 7.70 -11.02 11.47
CA ASP A 68 8.06 -10.16 12.60
C ASP A 68 8.11 -8.71 12.12
N GLU A 69 8.74 -8.45 10.97
CA GLU A 69 8.76 -7.12 10.34
C GLU A 69 7.35 -6.61 10.01
N PHE A 70 6.48 -7.49 9.52
CA PHE A 70 5.07 -7.14 9.30
C PHE A 70 4.38 -6.76 10.62
N SER A 71 4.57 -7.56 11.68
CA SER A 71 3.98 -7.28 13.00
C SER A 71 4.52 -5.98 13.60
N GLU A 72 5.81 -5.69 13.43
CA GLU A 72 6.43 -4.42 13.82
C GLU A 72 5.79 -3.23 13.08
N GLU A 73 5.65 -3.29 11.75
CA GLU A 73 4.96 -2.22 11.00
C GLU A 73 3.48 -2.09 11.42
N MET A 74 2.80 -3.21 11.63
CA MET A 74 1.40 -3.24 12.06
C MET A 74 1.18 -2.66 13.46
N THR A 75 2.23 -2.58 14.28
CA THR A 75 2.16 -2.03 15.64
C THR A 75 2.84 -0.67 15.80
N ASP A 76 3.55 -0.17 14.80
CA ASP A 76 4.16 1.17 14.84
C ASP A 76 3.08 2.27 14.66
N PRO A 77 2.81 3.09 15.70
CA PRO A 77 1.78 4.14 15.65
C PRO A 77 2.11 5.29 14.67
N ARG A 78 3.33 5.36 14.17
CA ARG A 78 3.75 6.36 13.17
C ARG A 78 3.28 5.99 11.76
N VAL A 79 2.90 4.73 11.54
CA VAL A 79 2.37 4.23 10.28
C VAL A 79 0.87 4.05 10.40
N THR A 80 0.10 4.78 9.58
CA THR A 80 -1.36 4.61 9.51
C THR A 80 -1.70 3.42 8.62
N LYS A 81 -2.62 2.56 9.08
CA LYS A 81 -3.14 1.39 8.35
C LYS A 81 -4.56 1.71 7.90
N TYR A 82 -4.80 1.67 6.60
CA TYR A 82 -6.14 1.71 6.04
C TYR A 82 -6.56 0.29 5.72
N LEU A 83 -7.53 -0.21 6.48
CA LEU A 83 -8.02 -1.59 6.44
C LEU A 83 -9.36 -1.62 5.71
N VAL A 84 -9.55 -2.55 4.77
CA VAL A 84 -10.83 -2.76 4.09
C VAL A 84 -11.43 -4.08 4.50
N TRP A 85 -12.71 -4.04 4.83
CA TRP A 85 -13.53 -5.17 5.22
C TRP A 85 -14.69 -5.33 4.24
N ASP A 86 -15.05 -6.58 3.94
CA ASP A 86 -16.33 -6.92 3.34
C ASP A 86 -17.01 -8.07 4.10
N ASP A 87 -18.13 -8.57 3.57
CA ASP A 87 -18.89 -9.67 4.20
C ASP A 87 -18.05 -10.94 4.43
N ASP A 88 -16.97 -11.10 3.68
CA ASP A 88 -16.05 -12.24 3.76
C ASP A 88 -14.78 -11.92 4.59
N GLY A 89 -14.72 -10.77 5.28
CA GLY A 89 -13.61 -10.35 6.14
C GLY A 89 -12.60 -9.41 5.49
N ALA A 90 -11.31 -9.56 5.81
CA ALA A 90 -10.22 -8.67 5.35
C ALA A 90 -10.09 -8.68 3.82
N ALA A 91 -10.43 -7.57 3.18
CA ALA A 91 -10.54 -7.44 1.73
C ALA A 91 -9.37 -6.68 1.10
N GLY A 92 -8.71 -5.79 1.84
CA GLY A 92 -7.57 -5.01 1.36
C GLY A 92 -6.92 -4.21 2.48
N MET A 93 -5.69 -3.76 2.24
CA MET A 93 -4.93 -2.94 3.19
C MET A 93 -3.95 -2.04 2.45
N THR A 94 -3.70 -0.85 3.01
CA THR A 94 -2.54 -0.04 2.63
C THR A 94 -1.98 0.69 3.85
N THR A 95 -0.69 0.99 3.83
CA THR A 95 -0.01 1.76 4.87
C THR A 95 0.44 3.12 4.35
N LEU A 96 0.36 4.13 5.22
CA LEU A 96 0.75 5.51 4.92
C LEU A 96 1.47 6.10 6.13
N THR A 97 2.63 6.71 5.91
CA THR A 97 3.41 7.39 6.96
C THR A 97 3.81 8.80 6.51
N GLN A 98 3.93 9.72 7.46
CA GLN A 98 4.61 11.01 7.27
C GLN A 98 6.04 10.97 7.87
N ASP A 99 6.32 10.01 8.75
CA ASP A 99 7.67 9.76 9.26
C ASP A 99 8.38 8.75 8.33
N LEU A 100 9.12 9.28 7.35
CA LEU A 100 9.86 8.45 6.39
C LEU A 100 10.93 7.57 7.05
N SER A 101 11.30 7.82 8.31
CA SER A 101 12.24 6.93 9.04
C SER A 101 11.63 5.57 9.37
N THR A 102 10.31 5.40 9.27
CA THR A 102 9.64 4.10 9.42
C THR A 102 9.85 3.18 8.21
N VAL A 103 10.44 3.69 7.12
CA VAL A 103 10.66 2.93 5.88
C VAL A 103 12.17 2.78 5.66
N PRO A 104 12.79 1.66 6.06
CA PRO A 104 14.24 1.57 6.21
C PRO A 104 15.03 1.59 4.90
N TRP A 105 14.39 1.32 3.75
CA TRP A 105 15.04 1.26 2.44
C TRP A 105 14.99 2.56 1.63
N ILE A 106 14.32 3.60 2.12
CA ILE A 106 14.29 4.92 1.47
C ILE A 106 15.13 5.94 2.22
N SER A 107 15.48 7.03 1.55
CA SER A 107 16.20 8.15 2.15
C SER A 107 15.26 9.31 2.47
N PRO A 108 14.95 9.59 3.75
CA PRO A 108 14.20 10.80 4.12
C PRO A 108 14.87 12.09 3.59
N HIS A 109 16.21 12.13 3.60
CA HIS A 109 16.98 13.26 3.09
C HIS A 109 16.78 13.50 1.59
N PHE A 110 16.65 12.44 0.79
CA PHE A 110 16.36 12.56 -0.65
C PHE A 110 15.04 13.29 -0.88
N TYR A 111 13.97 12.88 -0.20
CA TYR A 111 12.65 13.51 -0.32
C TYR A 111 12.65 14.94 0.21
N ALA A 112 13.28 15.20 1.36
CA ALA A 112 13.35 16.54 1.94
C ALA A 112 14.12 17.54 1.06
N ALA A 113 15.22 17.10 0.43
CA ALA A 113 16.00 17.95 -0.47
C ALA A 113 15.22 18.30 -1.76
N ARG A 114 14.39 17.37 -2.25
CA ARG A 114 13.60 17.55 -3.48
C ARG A 114 12.30 18.32 -3.25
N TYR A 115 11.69 18.16 -2.08
CA TYR A 115 10.40 18.77 -1.73
C TYR A 115 10.52 19.62 -0.44
N PRO A 116 11.37 20.66 -0.41
CA PRO A 116 11.67 21.40 0.81
C PRO A 116 10.43 22.07 1.44
N ASP A 117 9.53 22.63 0.62
CA ASP A 117 8.31 23.28 1.09
C ASP A 117 7.32 22.28 1.73
N HIS A 118 7.31 21.04 1.26
CA HIS A 118 6.49 19.97 1.81
C HIS A 118 7.11 19.45 3.10
N ALA A 119 8.43 19.24 3.12
CA ALA A 119 9.17 18.83 4.32
C ALA A 119 9.00 19.83 5.48
N ALA A 120 9.03 21.13 5.19
CA ALA A 120 8.86 22.19 6.19
C ALA A 120 7.49 22.18 6.90
N ARG A 121 6.48 21.52 6.31
CA ARG A 121 5.11 21.43 6.85
C ARG A 121 4.66 20.01 7.16
N ASP A 122 5.59 19.05 7.19
CA ASP A 122 5.29 17.63 7.40
C ASP A 122 4.31 17.05 6.34
N ALA A 123 4.42 17.50 5.09
CA ALA A 123 3.50 17.14 3.99
C ALA A 123 4.14 16.17 2.97
N ILE A 124 5.16 15.42 3.39
CA ILE A 124 5.74 14.32 2.61
C ILE A 124 5.19 13.03 3.20
N PHE A 125 4.53 12.24 2.35
CA PHE A 125 3.99 10.95 2.70
C PHE A 125 4.80 9.85 2.03
N TYR A 126 4.81 8.67 2.62
CA TYR A 126 5.24 7.45 1.95
C TYR A 126 4.15 6.38 2.07
N LEU A 127 3.77 5.80 0.94
CA LEU A 127 2.84 4.68 0.88
C LEU A 127 3.66 3.39 0.86
N GLY A 128 3.61 2.62 1.96
CA GLY A 128 4.47 1.45 2.15
C GLY A 128 4.08 0.30 1.21
N PHE A 129 2.80 -0.06 1.22
CA PHE A 129 2.24 -0.99 0.25
C PHE A 129 0.73 -0.76 0.09
N ILE A 130 0.18 -1.28 -1.00
CA ILE A 130 -1.28 -1.43 -1.18
C ILE A 130 -1.56 -2.83 -1.68
N LEU A 131 -2.51 -3.50 -1.03
CA LEU A 131 -2.90 -4.85 -1.37
C LEU A 131 -4.40 -5.05 -1.28
N VAL A 132 -4.86 -6.02 -2.07
CA VAL A 132 -6.25 -6.41 -2.15
C VAL A 132 -6.32 -7.91 -2.26
N ARG A 133 -7.36 -8.50 -1.67
CA ARG A 133 -7.62 -9.93 -1.80
C ARG A 133 -7.77 -10.25 -3.29
N PRO A 134 -7.10 -11.27 -3.83
CA PRO A 134 -7.31 -11.70 -5.21
C PRO A 134 -8.78 -12.09 -5.44
N GLY A 135 -9.40 -11.61 -6.53
CA GLY A 135 -10.75 -12.01 -6.92
C GLY A 135 -11.61 -10.92 -7.57
N LEU A 136 -12.89 -11.20 -7.76
CA LEU A 136 -13.82 -10.38 -8.57
C LEU A 136 -14.03 -8.93 -8.03
N ARG A 137 -13.72 -8.67 -6.76
CA ARG A 137 -13.93 -7.36 -6.12
C ARG A 137 -12.64 -6.54 -5.98
N SER A 138 -11.48 -7.07 -6.38
CA SER A 138 -10.16 -6.44 -6.15
C SER A 138 -10.08 -4.99 -6.65
N SER A 139 -10.64 -4.69 -7.83
CA SER A 139 -10.63 -3.32 -8.37
C SER A 139 -11.43 -2.33 -7.54
N ARG A 140 -12.56 -2.75 -6.96
CA ARG A 140 -13.38 -1.85 -6.12
C ARG A 140 -12.69 -1.56 -4.79
N VAL A 141 -12.13 -2.59 -4.16
CA VAL A 141 -11.34 -2.45 -2.92
C VAL A 141 -10.16 -1.51 -3.16
N PHE A 142 -9.40 -1.73 -4.24
CA PHE A 142 -8.27 -0.90 -4.61
C PHE A 142 -8.68 0.57 -4.79
N HIS A 143 -9.75 0.84 -5.55
CA HIS A 143 -10.23 2.21 -5.72
C HIS A 143 -10.63 2.86 -4.40
N ARG A 144 -11.25 2.13 -3.45
CA ARG A 144 -11.62 2.71 -2.15
C ARG A 144 -10.41 3.04 -1.28
N LEU A 145 -9.39 2.20 -1.29
CA LEU A 145 -8.12 2.51 -0.61
C LEU A 145 -7.46 3.75 -1.22
N MET A 146 -7.39 3.82 -2.55
CA MET A 146 -6.85 4.98 -3.24
C MET A 146 -7.68 6.24 -2.95
N ASP A 147 -9.01 6.17 -2.96
CA ASP A 147 -9.89 7.30 -2.62
C ASP A 147 -9.52 7.89 -1.24
N VAL A 148 -9.48 7.06 -0.19
CA VAL A 148 -9.23 7.56 1.18
C VAL A 148 -7.81 8.07 1.37
N VAL A 149 -6.81 7.40 0.81
CA VAL A 149 -5.40 7.80 0.94
C VAL A 149 -5.13 9.09 0.16
N THR A 150 -5.65 9.20 -1.06
CA THR A 150 -5.46 10.39 -1.89
C THR A 150 -6.22 11.60 -1.35
N ASP A 151 -7.41 11.42 -0.78
CA ASP A 151 -8.13 12.49 -0.07
C ASP A 151 -7.28 13.02 1.11
N ARG A 152 -6.63 12.13 1.89
CA ARG A 152 -5.75 12.52 3.00
C ARG A 152 -4.53 13.30 2.52
N ILE A 153 -3.83 12.83 1.49
CA ILE A 153 -2.64 13.49 0.94
C ILE A 153 -3.02 14.85 0.32
N SER A 154 -4.11 14.88 -0.45
CA SER A 154 -4.61 16.09 -1.10
C SER A 154 -5.04 17.15 -0.09
N ALA A 155 -5.66 16.75 1.03
CA ALA A 155 -6.05 17.69 2.08
C ALA A 155 -4.86 18.38 2.78
N ALA A 156 -3.66 17.79 2.68
CA ALA A 156 -2.42 18.35 3.22
C ALA A 156 -1.62 19.16 2.18
N ASP A 157 -2.09 19.25 0.93
CA ASP A 157 -1.29 19.67 -0.22
C ASP A 157 0.05 18.91 -0.25
N GLY A 158 -0.05 17.58 -0.11
CA GLY A 158 1.09 16.70 0.11
C GLY A 158 1.68 16.09 -1.16
N VAL A 159 2.92 15.63 -1.04
CA VAL A 159 3.57 14.74 -2.01
C VAL A 159 3.68 13.34 -1.42
N VAL A 160 3.50 12.31 -2.22
CA VAL A 160 3.63 10.91 -1.77
C VAL A 160 4.71 10.18 -2.57
N GLY A 161 5.63 9.55 -1.85
CA GLY A 161 6.56 8.57 -2.40
C GLY A 161 6.01 7.16 -2.28
N TYR A 162 6.40 6.29 -3.21
CA TYR A 162 6.16 4.85 -3.20
C TYR A 162 7.14 4.20 -4.18
N ASP A 163 7.49 2.94 -3.96
CA ASP A 163 8.27 2.15 -4.90
C ASP A 163 7.40 1.11 -5.62
N ILE A 164 7.78 0.79 -6.85
CA ILE A 164 7.15 -0.26 -7.66
C ILE A 164 8.28 -1.06 -8.31
N CYS A 165 8.37 -2.34 -8.02
CA CYS A 165 9.37 -3.20 -8.65
C CYS A 165 9.15 -3.32 -10.17
N ALA A 166 10.22 -3.62 -10.92
CA ALA A 166 10.16 -3.73 -12.38
C ALA A 166 9.12 -4.75 -12.88
N PHE A 167 8.92 -5.86 -12.16
CA PHE A 167 7.87 -6.83 -12.46
C PHE A 167 6.47 -6.20 -12.40
N ASN A 168 6.18 -5.42 -11.36
CA ASN A 168 4.88 -4.74 -11.22
C ASN A 168 4.67 -3.63 -12.26
N ILE A 169 5.75 -2.95 -12.68
CA ILE A 169 5.69 -1.97 -13.77
C ILE A 169 5.39 -2.69 -15.09
N THR A 170 6.19 -3.68 -15.47
CA THR A 170 6.18 -4.25 -16.82
C THR A 170 5.11 -5.32 -17.04
N THR A 171 4.76 -6.09 -16.01
CA THR A 171 3.79 -7.18 -16.11
C THR A 171 2.37 -6.74 -15.72
N LEU A 172 2.24 -5.85 -14.72
CA LEU A 172 0.94 -5.45 -14.17
C LEU A 172 0.49 -4.05 -14.59
N ASN A 173 1.34 -3.27 -15.27
CA ASN A 173 1.13 -1.85 -15.62
C ASN A 173 0.67 -1.05 -14.40
N PHE A 174 1.29 -1.32 -13.24
CA PHE A 174 0.78 -0.84 -11.97
C PHE A 174 0.91 0.68 -11.82
N ALA A 175 1.99 1.27 -12.34
CA ALA A 175 2.18 2.72 -12.36
C ALA A 175 1.05 3.44 -13.11
N ASP A 176 0.74 3.01 -14.34
CA ASP A 176 -0.34 3.58 -15.16
C ASP A 176 -1.72 3.47 -14.48
N ARG A 177 -1.95 2.38 -13.75
CA ARG A 177 -3.20 2.18 -13.00
C ARG A 177 -3.31 3.15 -11.84
N ILE A 178 -2.23 3.38 -11.09
CA ILE A 178 -2.20 4.40 -10.01
C ILE A 178 -2.46 5.78 -10.62
N GLU A 179 -1.74 6.16 -11.67
CA GLU A 179 -1.92 7.44 -12.35
C GLU A 179 -3.36 7.65 -12.81
N THR A 180 -3.95 6.64 -13.45
CA THR A 180 -5.34 6.69 -13.92
C THR A 180 -6.33 6.87 -12.77
N VAL A 181 -6.14 6.18 -11.64
CA VAL A 181 -7.07 6.24 -10.50
C VAL A 181 -6.95 7.57 -9.77
N VAL A 182 -5.74 8.01 -9.49
CA VAL A 182 -5.47 9.28 -8.78
C VAL A 182 -5.89 10.48 -9.64
N GLY A 183 -5.52 10.49 -10.93
CA GLY A 183 -5.80 11.58 -11.87
C GLY A 183 -7.29 11.79 -12.17
N ARG A 184 -8.16 10.79 -11.90
CA ARG A 184 -9.62 10.94 -12.02
C ARG A 184 -10.21 11.84 -10.95
N ARG A 185 -9.57 11.93 -9.78
CA ARG A 185 -10.14 12.55 -8.59
C ARG A 185 -9.38 13.81 -8.17
N HIS A 186 -8.06 13.82 -8.39
CA HIS A 186 -7.21 14.94 -8.04
C HIS A 186 -6.36 15.36 -9.24
N PRO A 187 -6.17 16.67 -9.47
CA PRO A 187 -5.12 17.14 -10.38
C PRO A 187 -3.76 16.78 -9.78
N ALA A 188 -3.09 15.76 -10.32
CA ALA A 188 -1.82 15.24 -9.83
C ALA A 188 -0.79 15.16 -10.95
N ALA A 189 0.47 15.41 -10.62
CA ALA A 189 1.61 15.20 -11.50
C ALA A 189 2.33 13.92 -11.08
N PHE A 190 2.46 12.97 -12.00
CA PHE A 190 3.19 11.72 -11.78
C PHE A 190 4.60 11.86 -12.34
N ALA A 191 5.58 11.41 -11.56
CA ALA A 191 6.98 11.40 -11.98
C ALA A 191 7.72 10.22 -11.33
N GLU A 192 8.47 9.49 -12.14
CA GLU A 192 9.54 8.62 -11.64
C GLU A 192 10.67 9.53 -11.12
N VAL A 193 10.99 9.40 -9.83
CA VAL A 193 11.97 10.28 -9.15
C VAL A 193 13.34 9.63 -8.98
N ASP A 194 13.41 8.31 -9.03
CA ASP A 194 14.64 7.51 -8.97
C ASP A 194 14.38 6.06 -9.45
N SER A 195 15.44 5.33 -9.80
CA SER A 195 15.39 3.94 -10.25
C SER A 195 16.59 3.13 -9.78
N GLN A 196 16.37 1.89 -9.32
CA GLN A 196 17.44 0.97 -8.96
C GLN A 196 17.78 0.00 -10.10
N HIS A 197 19.07 -0.24 -10.31
CA HIS A 197 19.58 -1.20 -11.30
C HIS A 197 20.38 -2.32 -10.63
N TYR A 198 20.01 -3.56 -10.93
CA TYR A 198 20.61 -4.77 -10.37
C TYR A 198 21.46 -5.48 -11.42
N PHE A 199 22.68 -5.89 -11.05
CA PHE A 199 23.62 -6.55 -11.94
C PHE A 199 24.13 -7.86 -11.31
N THR A 200 24.31 -8.88 -12.14
CA THR A 200 25.00 -10.13 -11.76
C THR A 200 26.15 -10.38 -12.72
N THR A 201 27.26 -10.93 -12.22
CA THR A 201 28.40 -11.37 -13.02
C THR A 201 28.64 -12.84 -12.74
N ASP A 202 28.47 -13.68 -13.78
CA ASP A 202 28.76 -15.10 -13.71
C ASP A 202 30.19 -15.37 -14.22
N PHE A 203 31.04 -15.96 -13.38
CA PHE A 203 32.42 -16.27 -13.72
C PHE A 203 32.51 -17.71 -14.22
N LEU A 204 32.60 -17.87 -15.54
CA LEU A 204 32.72 -19.18 -16.17
C LEU A 204 34.10 -19.78 -15.91
N VAL A 205 34.14 -21.10 -15.70
CA VAL A 205 35.40 -21.86 -15.61
C VAL A 205 36.09 -21.77 -16.98
N ALA A 206 37.34 -21.30 -17.00
CA ALA A 206 38.15 -21.37 -18.19
C ALA A 206 38.26 -22.84 -18.63
N GLY A 207 37.89 -23.13 -19.88
CA GLY A 207 38.20 -24.44 -20.47
C GLY A 207 39.70 -24.73 -20.35
N PRO A 208 40.12 -26.01 -20.39
CA PRO A 208 41.54 -26.33 -20.38
C PRO A 208 42.26 -25.54 -21.48
N PRO A 209 43.49 -25.06 -21.23
CA PRO A 209 44.25 -24.35 -22.26
C PRO A 209 44.32 -25.22 -23.52
N ALA A 210 44.12 -24.61 -24.68
CA ALA A 210 44.27 -25.31 -25.95
C ALA A 210 45.74 -25.73 -26.11
N ASP A 211 45.96 -27.03 -26.30
CA ASP A 211 47.26 -27.62 -26.67
C ASP A 211 47.72 -27.16 -28.07
#